data_AF-A0AB39F8X0-F1
#
_entry.id   AF-A0AB39F8X0-F1
#
_cell.length_a   1.000
_cell.length_b   1.000
_cell.length_c   1.000
_cell.angle_alpha   90.00
_cell.angle_beta   90.00
_cell.angle_gamma   90.00
#
_symmetry.space_group_name_H-M   'P 1'
#
loop_
_entity.id
_entity.type
_entity.pdbx_description
1 polymer ?
#
loop_
_entity_poly.entity_id
_entity_poly.type
_entity_poly.pdbx_seq_one_letter_code
_entity_poly.pdbx_strand_id
1 'polypeptide(L)'
;MLEGMQETLAQMPEAQRKQMEQMMAQSGASFTQPNVLRQCLTVEAAKGEFKPTVDDAGMQCSEVDWHGSRTEGRYSMNCTNADGEWKIDGRIWDATSKSYKSEMTLHGVVDNQPVSIEMSQAARWVGADCQGIQPLQ
;
A
#
# COMPACT_ATOMS: atom_id res chain seq x y z
N MET A 1 1.13 0.59 -12.31
CA MET A 1 0.74 1.97 -11.91
C MET A 1 1.86 2.77 -11.23
N LEU A 2 2.89 2.17 -10.65
CA LEU A 2 3.99 2.93 -10.06
C LEU A 2 4.83 3.71 -11.10
N GLU A 3 5.00 3.17 -12.31
CA GLU A 3 5.72 3.85 -13.39
C GLU A 3 5.02 5.13 -13.88
N GLY A 4 3.69 5.11 -14.05
CA GLY A 4 2.92 6.29 -14.45
C GLY A 4 2.83 7.36 -13.35
N MET A 5 2.82 6.94 -12.08
CA MET A 5 2.84 7.86 -10.95
C MET A 5 4.20 8.55 -10.82
N GLN A 6 5.29 7.83 -11.10
CA GLN A 6 6.65 8.37 -11.14
C GLN A 6 6.83 9.48 -12.20
N GLU A 7 6.35 9.27 -13.43
CA GLU A 7 6.42 10.30 -14.48
C GLU A 7 5.60 11.53 -14.12
N THR A 8 4.43 11.32 -13.50
CA THR A 8 3.56 12.41 -13.07
C THR A 8 4.21 13.22 -11.95
N LEU A 9 4.82 12.57 -10.95
CA LEU A 9 5.55 13.23 -9.84
C LEU A 9 6.79 14.01 -10.31
N ALA A 10 7.53 13.47 -11.28
CA ALA A 10 8.70 14.12 -11.85
C ALA A 10 8.30 15.40 -12.63
N GLN A 11 7.15 15.39 -13.29
CA GLN A 11 6.62 16.52 -14.07
C GLN A 11 5.92 17.58 -13.22
N MET A 12 5.61 17.31 -11.95
CA MET A 12 4.97 18.30 -11.07
C MET A 12 5.92 19.46 -10.72
N PRO A 13 5.43 20.72 -10.74
CA PRO A 13 6.14 21.87 -10.18
C PRO A 13 6.52 21.64 -8.71
N GLU A 14 7.68 22.17 -8.29
CA GLU A 14 8.24 21.92 -6.95
C GLU A 14 7.27 22.25 -5.81
N ALA A 15 6.53 23.35 -5.91
CA ALA A 15 5.53 23.74 -4.91
C ALA A 15 4.40 22.71 -4.77
N GLN A 16 3.92 22.18 -5.90
CA GLN A 16 2.86 21.17 -5.93
C GLN A 16 3.37 19.83 -5.39
N ARG A 17 4.61 19.46 -5.72
CA ARG A 17 5.26 18.26 -5.18
C ARG A 17 5.40 18.33 -3.66
N LYS A 18 5.86 19.47 -3.12
CA LYS A 18 5.97 19.67 -1.67
C LYS A 18 4.63 19.60 -0.94
N GLN A 19 3.58 20.16 -1.52
CA GLN A 19 2.23 20.04 -0.94
C GLN A 19 1.78 18.58 -0.89
N MET A 20 2.04 17.81 -1.95
CA MET A 20 1.73 16.38 -1.98
C MET A 20 2.54 15.57 -0.98
N GLU A 21 3.85 15.82 -0.88
CA GLU A 21 4.73 15.20 0.12
C GLU A 21 4.23 15.48 1.56
N GLN A 22 3.80 16.70 1.84
CA GLN A 22 3.22 17.06 3.14
C GLN A 22 1.93 16.32 3.43
N MET A 23 1.04 16.21 2.43
CA MET A 23 -0.21 15.45 2.59
C MET A 23 0.07 13.96 2.82
N MET A 24 0.98 13.35 2.06
CA MET A 24 1.36 11.95 2.27
C MET A 24 2.00 11.72 3.65
N ALA A 25 2.84 12.64 4.11
CA ALA A 25 3.46 12.54 5.43
C ALA A 25 2.42 12.57 6.57
N GLN A 26 1.31 13.29 6.38
CA GLN A 26 0.16 13.28 7.30
C GLN A 26 -0.63 11.96 7.20
N SER A 27 -0.71 11.37 6.01
CA SER A 27 -1.26 10.02 5.79
C SER A 27 -0.26 8.89 6.11
N GLY A 28 0.83 9.21 6.79
CA GLY A 28 1.81 8.27 7.32
C GLY A 28 2.74 7.58 6.32
N ALA A 29 2.91 8.18 5.14
CA ALA A 29 3.85 7.70 4.13
C ALA A 29 4.72 8.81 3.53
N SER A 30 5.85 8.43 2.93
CA SER A 30 6.67 9.35 2.12
C SER A 30 7.41 8.61 1.01
N PHE A 31 7.73 9.31 -0.08
CA PHE A 31 8.64 8.78 -1.08
C PHE A 31 10.08 9.10 -0.69
N THR A 32 10.89 8.06 -0.50
CA THR A 32 12.35 8.22 -0.35
C THR A 32 13.06 8.21 -1.69
N GLN A 33 12.46 7.52 -2.65
CA GLN A 33 12.80 7.50 -4.07
C GLN A 33 11.48 7.32 -4.83
N PRO A 34 11.43 7.59 -6.14
CA PRO A 34 10.16 7.56 -6.88
C PRO A 34 9.37 6.24 -6.78
N ASN A 35 10.08 5.11 -6.61
CA ASN A 35 9.48 3.77 -6.50
C ASN A 35 9.65 3.16 -5.09
N VAL A 36 10.05 3.96 -4.10
CA VAL A 36 10.31 3.50 -2.74
C VAL A 36 9.50 4.32 -1.76
N LEU A 37 8.39 3.73 -1.32
CA LEU A 37 7.57 4.25 -0.24
C LEU A 37 8.18 3.89 1.11
N ARG A 38 8.25 4.86 2.02
CA ARG A 38 8.45 4.65 3.45
C ARG A 38 7.13 4.87 4.16
N GLN A 39 6.78 3.98 5.07
CA GLN A 39 5.60 4.09 5.91
C GLN A 39 6.02 4.13 7.38
N CYS A 40 5.34 4.96 8.16
CA CYS A 40 5.46 4.96 9.62
C CYS A 40 4.31 4.12 10.19
N LEU A 41 4.63 3.10 10.97
CA LEU A 41 3.64 2.19 11.55
C LEU A 41 3.53 2.42 13.06
N THR A 42 2.34 2.22 13.62
CA THR A 42 2.19 2.07 15.07
C THR A 42 2.91 0.81 15.56
N VAL A 43 3.23 0.77 16.86
CA VAL A 43 3.86 -0.40 17.50
C VAL A 43 3.00 -1.64 17.35
N GLU A 44 1.67 -1.49 17.37
CA GLU A 44 0.74 -2.59 17.20
C GLU A 44 0.75 -3.11 15.75
N ALA A 45 0.66 -2.22 14.76
CA ALA A 45 0.78 -2.59 13.35
C ALA A 45 2.14 -3.27 13.04
N ALA A 46 3.23 -2.79 13.63
CA ALA A 46 4.55 -3.40 13.46
C ALA A 46 4.71 -4.78 14.14
N LYS A 47 3.87 -5.10 15.12
CA LYS A 47 3.83 -6.40 15.81
C LYS A 47 2.81 -7.36 15.19
N GLY A 48 1.87 -6.85 14.42
CA GLY A 48 0.84 -7.62 13.75
C GLY A 48 1.41 -8.68 12.81
N GLU A 49 0.58 -9.64 12.45
CA GLU A 49 0.90 -10.53 11.33
C GLU A 49 0.93 -9.73 10.03
N PHE A 50 1.53 -10.29 8.97
CA PHE A 50 1.54 -9.70 7.62
C PHE A 50 0.14 -9.75 6.98
N LYS A 51 -0.86 -9.23 7.67
CA LYS A 51 -2.22 -9.06 7.17
C LYS A 51 -2.27 -7.66 6.55
N PRO A 52 -2.50 -7.54 5.24
CA PRO A 52 -2.68 -6.23 4.64
C PRO A 52 -3.88 -5.53 5.26
N THR A 53 -3.71 -4.27 5.63
CA THR A 53 -4.79 -3.38 6.05
C THR A 53 -5.02 -2.39 4.90
N VAL A 54 -6.25 -2.32 4.40
CA VAL A 54 -6.65 -1.26 3.47
C VAL A 54 -7.27 -0.16 4.31
N ASP A 55 -6.52 0.92 4.51
CA ASP A 55 -6.98 2.13 5.19
C ASP A 55 -7.05 3.26 4.17
N ASP A 56 -8.08 3.21 3.32
CA ASP A 56 -8.45 4.29 2.41
C ASP A 56 -9.85 4.77 2.80
N ALA A 57 -9.95 6.03 3.23
CA ALA A 57 -11.20 6.64 3.69
C ALA A 57 -12.32 6.65 2.64
N GLY A 58 -11.98 6.49 1.35
CA GLY A 58 -12.94 6.39 0.25
C GLY A 58 -13.35 4.96 -0.11
N MET A 59 -12.75 3.94 0.52
CA MET A 59 -12.90 2.54 0.14
C MET A 59 -13.40 1.68 1.31
N GLN A 60 -14.52 1.01 1.11
CA GLN A 60 -15.07 0.06 2.08
C GLN A 60 -14.66 -1.34 1.67
N CYS A 61 -13.89 -2.03 2.51
CA CYS A 61 -13.43 -3.38 2.20
C CYS A 61 -14.02 -4.42 3.16
N SER A 62 -14.24 -5.62 2.63
CA SER A 62 -14.52 -6.82 3.42
C SER A 62 -13.34 -7.14 4.34
N GLU A 63 -13.60 -7.97 5.34
CA GLU A 63 -12.51 -8.63 6.05
C GLU A 63 -11.60 -9.36 5.06
N VAL A 64 -10.30 -9.32 5.34
CA VAL A 64 -9.31 -10.04 4.55
C VAL A 64 -9.43 -11.53 4.83
N ASP A 65 -9.70 -12.30 3.78
CA ASP A 65 -9.64 -13.75 3.80
C ASP A 65 -8.18 -14.20 3.65
N TRP A 66 -7.56 -14.61 4.76
CA TRP A 66 -6.15 -14.99 4.81
C TRP A 66 -5.97 -16.50 4.89
N HIS A 67 -5.17 -17.05 3.98
CA HIS A 67 -4.79 -18.47 3.94
C HIS A 67 -3.28 -18.59 3.93
N GLY A 68 -2.69 -18.91 5.08
CA GLY A 68 -1.24 -19.05 5.19
C GLY A 68 -0.72 -19.21 6.60
N SER A 69 0.59 -19.06 6.70
CA SER A 69 1.37 -19.04 7.94
C SER A 69 1.92 -17.64 8.20
N ARG A 70 2.77 -17.51 9.22
CA ARG A 70 3.43 -16.24 9.56
C ARG A 70 4.51 -15.80 8.57
N THR A 71 5.02 -16.72 7.73
CA THR A 71 6.14 -16.46 6.81
C THR A 71 5.71 -16.40 5.35
N GLU A 72 4.54 -16.94 5.02
CA GLU A 72 3.94 -16.90 3.70
C GLU A 72 2.43 -17.12 3.75
N GLY A 73 1.70 -16.55 2.79
CA GLY A 73 0.26 -16.75 2.68
C GLY A 73 -0.31 -16.10 1.44
N ARG A 74 -1.58 -16.38 1.18
CA ARG A 74 -2.40 -15.71 0.18
C ARG A 74 -3.53 -15.00 0.87
N TYR A 75 -3.98 -13.91 0.27
CA TYR A 75 -5.12 -13.16 0.77
C TYR A 75 -6.06 -12.76 -0.36
N SER A 76 -7.33 -12.60 -0.01
CA SER A 76 -8.34 -12.03 -0.89
C SER A 76 -9.23 -11.08 -0.10
N MET A 77 -9.69 -10.01 -0.73
CA MET A 77 -10.71 -9.11 -0.18
C MET A 77 -11.47 -8.42 -1.29
N ASN A 78 -12.71 -8.06 -1.01
CA ASN A 78 -13.52 -7.25 -1.91
C ASN A 78 -13.67 -5.86 -1.33
N CYS A 79 -13.48 -4.85 -2.15
CA CYS A 79 -13.57 -3.44 -1.78
C CYS A 79 -14.58 -2.74 -2.69
N THR A 80 -15.22 -1.72 -2.18
CA THR A 80 -16.17 -0.88 -2.93
C THR A 80 -15.87 0.57 -2.67
N ASN A 81 -15.89 1.40 -3.72
CA ASN A 81 -15.80 2.85 -3.63
C ASN A 81 -16.86 3.51 -4.52
N ALA A 82 -16.80 4.83 -4.68
CA ALA A 82 -17.73 5.56 -5.55
C ALA A 82 -17.64 5.15 -7.04
N ASP A 83 -16.50 4.59 -7.45
CA ASP A 83 -16.20 4.25 -8.84
C ASP A 83 -16.57 2.79 -9.18
N GLY A 84 -16.74 1.92 -8.19
CA GLY A 84 -17.21 0.56 -8.39
C GLY A 84 -16.72 -0.47 -7.37
N GLU A 85 -16.85 -1.74 -7.76
CA GLU A 85 -16.38 -2.89 -7.00
C GLU A 85 -14.97 -3.28 -7.44
N TRP A 86 -14.17 -3.66 -6.45
CA TRP A 86 -12.78 -4.07 -6.60
C TRP A 86 -12.56 -5.40 -5.88
N LYS A 87 -11.88 -6.33 -6.55
CA LYS A 87 -11.38 -7.57 -5.96
C LYS A 87 -9.88 -7.50 -5.88
N ILE A 88 -9.34 -7.72 -4.68
CA ILE A 88 -7.91 -7.70 -4.43
C ILE A 88 -7.50 -9.12 -4.05
N ASP A 89 -6.60 -9.71 -4.83
CA ASP A 89 -6.00 -11.00 -4.54
C ASP A 89 -4.49 -10.80 -4.38
N GLY A 90 -3.86 -11.47 -3.43
CA GLY A 90 -2.43 -11.31 -3.23
C GLY A 90 -1.74 -12.48 -2.55
N ARG A 91 -0.42 -12.39 -2.53
CA ARG A 91 0.49 -13.36 -1.92
C ARG A 91 1.60 -12.62 -1.19
N ILE A 92 1.97 -13.12 -0.03
CA ILE A 92 3.14 -12.70 0.74
C ILE A 92 4.03 -13.92 0.94
N TRP A 93 5.35 -13.74 0.84
CA TRP A 93 6.34 -14.78 1.12
C TRP A 93 7.67 -14.17 1.60
N ASP A 94 8.60 -15.05 2.01
CA ASP A 94 9.87 -14.67 2.63
C ASP A 94 9.70 -13.68 3.80
N ALA A 95 8.57 -13.80 4.53
CA ALA A 95 8.21 -12.83 5.54
C ALA A 95 8.95 -13.11 6.86
N THR A 96 9.57 -12.06 7.39
CA THR A 96 10.32 -12.02 8.65
C THR A 96 9.87 -10.81 9.44
N SER A 97 10.28 -10.66 10.71
CA SER A 97 10.02 -9.43 11.47
C SER A 97 10.58 -8.13 10.86
N LYS A 98 11.39 -8.22 9.79
CA LYS A 98 12.05 -7.07 9.17
C LYS A 98 11.87 -6.97 7.66
N SER A 99 11.21 -7.92 7.00
CA SER A 99 11.08 -7.90 5.54
C SER A 99 10.01 -8.85 5.05
N TYR A 100 9.46 -8.57 3.88
CA TYR A 100 8.65 -9.52 3.13
C TYR A 100 8.69 -9.20 1.64
N LYS A 101 8.25 -10.15 0.81
CA LYS A 101 7.91 -9.93 -0.59
C LYS A 101 6.42 -10.13 -0.78
N SER A 102 5.83 -9.40 -1.71
CA SER A 102 4.43 -9.57 -2.03
C SER A 102 4.10 -9.32 -3.49
N GLU A 103 3.10 -10.04 -3.97
CA GLU A 103 2.42 -9.82 -5.24
C GLU A 103 0.94 -9.56 -4.95
N MET A 104 0.33 -8.70 -5.75
CA MET A 104 -1.07 -8.34 -5.62
C MET A 104 -1.65 -8.08 -7.01
N THR A 105 -2.88 -8.54 -7.22
CA THR A 105 -3.68 -8.25 -8.38
C THR A 105 -4.96 -7.55 -7.92
N LEU A 106 -5.23 -6.37 -8.47
CA LEU A 106 -6.48 -5.66 -8.30
C LEU A 106 -7.30 -5.83 -9.57
N HIS A 107 -8.50 -6.36 -9.42
CA HIS A 107 -9.52 -6.40 -10.46
C HIS A 107 -10.60 -5.40 -10.11
N GLY A 108 -11.03 -4.59 -11.06
CA GLY A 108 -12.14 -3.66 -10.84
C GLY A 108 -12.82 -3.28 -12.13
N VAL A 109 -13.78 -2.37 -12.02
CA VAL A 109 -14.47 -1.77 -13.17
C VAL A 109 -14.36 -0.26 -13.03
N VAL A 110 -13.82 0.40 -14.06
CA VAL A 110 -13.74 1.86 -14.16
C VAL A 110 -14.37 2.25 -15.48
N ASP A 111 -15.31 3.20 -15.47
CA ASP A 111 -16.05 3.63 -16.67
C ASP A 111 -16.69 2.46 -17.46
N ASN A 112 -17.26 1.49 -16.75
CA ASN A 112 -17.81 0.24 -17.31
C ASN A 112 -16.80 -0.63 -18.08
N GLN A 113 -15.49 -0.39 -17.93
CA GLN A 113 -14.43 -1.23 -18.49
C GLN A 113 -13.74 -2.02 -17.38
N PRO A 114 -13.54 -3.34 -17.55
CA PRO A 114 -12.77 -4.12 -16.60
C PRO A 114 -11.31 -3.69 -16.61
N VAL A 115 -10.76 -3.44 -15.44
CA VAL A 115 -9.36 -3.08 -15.22
C VAL A 115 -8.72 -4.15 -14.35
N SER A 116 -7.51 -4.57 -14.73
CA SER A 116 -6.69 -5.49 -13.95
C SER A 116 -5.30 -4.90 -13.76
N ILE A 117 -4.85 -4.85 -12.51
CA ILE A 117 -3.60 -4.21 -12.14
C ILE A 117 -2.78 -5.19 -11.32
N GLU A 118 -1.62 -5.58 -11.85
CA GLU A 118 -0.67 -6.42 -11.14
C GLU A 118 0.43 -5.56 -10.51
N MET A 119 0.81 -5.92 -9.29
CA MET A 119 1.83 -5.24 -8.51
C MET A 119 2.73 -6.26 -7.83
N SER A 120 4.03 -6.01 -7.87
CA SER A 120 5.03 -6.77 -7.12
C SER A 120 5.89 -5.80 -6.32
N GLN A 121 6.15 -6.13 -5.06
CA GLN A 121 6.95 -5.29 -4.18
C GLN A 121 7.73 -6.12 -3.15
N ALA A 122 8.77 -5.51 -2.62
CA ALA A 122 9.51 -6.00 -1.46
C ALA A 122 9.61 -4.89 -0.42
N ALA A 123 9.41 -5.24 0.83
CA ALA A 123 9.47 -4.30 1.95
C ALA A 123 10.56 -4.70 2.93
N ARG A 124 11.13 -3.71 3.61
CA ARG A 124 12.10 -3.92 4.69
C ARG A 124 11.95 -2.88 5.80
N TRP A 125 12.21 -3.30 7.03
CA TRP A 125 12.31 -2.43 8.19
C TRP A 125 13.57 -1.55 8.10
N VAL A 126 13.39 -0.25 8.32
CA VAL A 126 14.46 0.74 8.20
C VAL A 126 14.86 1.37 9.53
N GLY A 127 14.00 1.30 10.55
CA GLY A 127 14.26 1.88 11.86
C GLY A 127 12.97 2.35 12.54
N ALA A 128 13.06 2.67 13.83
CA ALA A 128 11.93 3.17 14.63
C ALA A 128 11.68 4.69 14.48
N ASP A 129 12.63 5.42 13.88
CA ASP A 129 12.49 6.84 13.60
C ASP A 129 11.72 7.05 12.29
N CYS A 130 10.54 7.65 12.40
CA CYS A 130 9.65 7.97 11.29
C CYS A 130 10.02 9.26 10.54
N GLN A 131 11.07 9.97 10.95
CA GLN A 131 11.61 11.14 10.22
C GLN A 131 10.56 12.23 9.94
N GLY A 132 9.66 12.45 10.90
CA GLY A 132 8.59 13.47 10.80
C GLY A 132 7.32 13.01 10.08
N ILE A 133 7.23 11.74 9.66
CA ILE A 133 6.00 11.12 9.15
C ILE A 133 5.12 10.69 10.32
N GLN A 134 3.82 10.97 10.27
CA GLN A 134 2.88 10.52 11.31
C GLN A 134 2.65 9.00 11.21
N PRO A 135 2.49 8.27 12.31
CA PRO A 135 2.14 6.85 12.21
C PRO A 135 0.80 6.65 11.51
N LEU A 136 0.75 5.73 10.55
CA LEU A 136 -0.50 5.15 10.05
C LEU A 136 -1.26 4.58 11.26
N GLN A 137 -2.50 5.03 11.44
CA GLN A 137 -3.34 4.58 12.54
C GLN A 137 -3.80 3.14 12.35
#